data_AF-A0A3N5IZL1-F1
#
_entry.id   AF-A0A3N5IZL1-F1
#
_cell.length_a   1.000
_cell.length_b   1.000
_cell.length_c   1.000
_cell.angle_alpha   90.00
_cell.angle_beta   90.00
_cell.angle_gamma   90.00
#
_symmetry.space_group_name_H-M   'P 1'
#
loop_
_entity.id
_entity.type
_entity.pdbx_description
1 polymer ?
#
loop_
_entity_poly.entity_id
_entity_poly.type
_entity_poly.pdbx_seq_one_letter_code
_entity_poly.pdbx_strand_id
1 'polypeptide(L)' 'MPLYKVTWEIDIDAETPKAAAIDALRIQRDSSSSATVFTVYSQKGTTTHTIDLNEITPI' A
#
# COMPACT_ATOMS: atom_id res chain seq x y z
N MET A 1 -13.20 4.57 18.10
CA MET A 1 -11.94 4.32 17.39
C MET A 1 -11.78 5.36 16.28
N PRO A 2 -10.57 5.84 15.96
CA PRO A 2 -10.35 6.69 14.79
C PRO A 2 -10.61 5.91 13.50
N LEU A 3 -11.08 6.61 12.46
CA LEU A 3 -11.29 6.05 11.12
C LEU A 3 -10.16 6.52 10.20
N TYR A 4 -9.53 5.55 9.52
CA TYR A 4 -8.43 5.79 8.57
C TYR A 4 -8.81 5.30 7.18
N LYS A 5 -8.48 6.08 6.16
CA LYS A 5 -8.44 5.60 4.77
C LYS A 5 -7.01 5.16 4.49
N VAL A 6 -6.84 3.95 3.98
CA VAL A 6 -5.54 3.38 3.62
C VAL A 6 -5.51 3.16 2.12
N THR A 7 -4.45 3.60 1.46
CA THR A 7 -4.19 3.33 0.04
C THR A 7 -2.83 2.66 -0.11
N TRP A 8 -2.76 1.74 -1.07
CA TRP A 8 -1.55 1.04 -1.50
C TRP A 8 -1.50 1.13 -3.02
N GLU A 9 -0.37 1.58 -3.54
CA GLU A 9 -0.18 1.88 -4.96
C GLU A 9 1.12 1.23 -5.43
N ILE A 10 1.13 0.71 -6.64
CA ILE A 10 2.28 0.09 -7.29
C ILE A 10 2.17 0.30 -8.79
N ASP A 11 3.30 0.59 -9.43
CA ASP A 11 3.39 0.62 -10.89
C ASP A 11 3.74 -0.77 -11.42
N ILE A 12 2.97 -1.25 -12.40
CA ILE A 12 3.13 -2.57 -13.00
C ILE A 12 3.12 -2.44 -14.52
N ASP A 13 4.20 -2.89 -15.15
CA ASP A 13 4.24 -3.09 -16.60
C ASP A 13 3.49 -4.37 -16.96
N ALA A 14 2.44 -4.25 -17.78
CA ALA A 14 1.68 -5.41 -18.28
C ALA A 14 1.03 -5.15 -19.63
N GLU A 15 0.76 -6.21 -20.38
CA GLU A 15 0.15 -6.13 -21.71
C GLU A 15 -1.33 -5.71 -21.69
N THR A 16 -2.03 -5.91 -20.56
CA THR A 16 -3.43 -5.53 -20.40
C THR A 16 -3.72 -5.04 -18.97
N PRO A 17 -4.77 -4.22 -18.77
CA PRO A 17 -5.18 -3.78 -17.43
C PRO A 17 -5.50 -4.93 -16.47
N LYS A 18 -6.08 -6.03 -16.98
CA LYS A 18 -6.40 -7.21 -16.17
C LYS A 18 -5.14 -7.94 -15.71
N ALA A 19 -4.12 -8.04 -16.57
CA ALA A 19 -2.84 -8.63 -16.21
C ALA A 19 -2.15 -7.81 -15.10
N ALA A 20 -2.11 -6.48 -15.24
CA ALA A 20 -1.57 -5.58 -14.21
C ALA A 20 -2.26 -5.78 -12.84
N ALA A 21 -3.60 -5.88 -12.83
CA ALA A 21 -4.36 -6.11 -11.60
C ALA A 21 -4.09 -7.49 -10.97
N ILE A 22 -3.91 -8.53 -11.78
CA ILE A 22 -3.56 -9.87 -11.29
C ILE A 22 -2.17 -9.86 -10.64
N ASP A 23 -1.19 -9.22 -11.28
CA ASP A 23 0.16 -9.11 -10.74
C ASP A 23 0.21 -8.26 -9.47
N ALA A 24 -0.47 -7.12 -9.45
CA ALA A 24 -0.60 -6.28 -8.26
C ALA A 24 -1.22 -7.08 -7.09
N LEU A 25 -2.29 -7.85 -7.32
CA LEU A 25 -2.92 -8.68 -6.30
C LEU A 25 -1.99 -9.79 -5.80
N ARG A 26 -1.20 -10.39 -6.69
CA ARG A 26 -0.21 -11.40 -6.33
C ARG A 26 0.86 -10.82 -5.42
N ILE A 27 1.42 -9.65 -5.78
CA ILE A 27 2.43 -8.94 -4.97
C ILE A 27 1.86 -8.53 -3.62
N GLN A 28 0.62 -8.02 -3.58
CA GLN A 28 -0.02 -7.57 -2.34
C GLN A 28 -0.27 -8.72 -1.35
N ARG A 29 -0.45 -9.95 -1.84
CA ARG A 29 -0.68 -11.14 -1.00
C ARG A 29 0.59 -11.91 -0.65
N ASP A 30 1.71 -11.59 -1.30
CA ASP A 30 2.97 -12.25 -1.06
C ASP A 30 3.61 -11.72 0.23
N SER A 31 3.69 -12.57 1.25
CA SER A 31 4.28 -12.22 2.55
C SER A 31 5.78 -11.93 2.49
N SER A 32 6.44 -12.29 1.39
CA SER A 32 7.86 -12.00 1.15
C SER A 32 8.08 -10.75 0.32
N SER A 33 7.00 -10.10 -0.14
CA SER A 33 7.06 -8.87 -0.93
C SER A 33 7.64 -7.72 -0.12
N SER A 34 8.49 -6.92 -0.77
CA SER A 34 8.99 -5.66 -0.23
C SER A 34 8.05 -4.48 -0.47
N ALA A 35 6.94 -4.67 -1.20
CA ALA A 35 5.99 -3.60 -1.52
C ALA A 35 5.02 -3.34 -0.34
N THR A 36 5.57 -2.87 0.78
CA THR A 36 4.89 -2.73 2.08
C THR A 36 4.65 -1.28 2.51
N VAL A 37 4.70 -0.36 1.55
CA VAL A 37 4.49 1.08 1.79
C VAL A 37 3.03 1.43 1.60
N PHE A 38 2.44 2.13 2.57
CA PHE A 38 1.04 2.55 2.56
C PHE A 38 0.92 4.04 2.80
N THR A 39 -0.06 4.66 2.16
CA THR A 39 -0.48 6.03 2.46
C THR A 39 -1.75 5.98 3.32
N VAL A 40 -1.69 6.55 4.52
CA VAL A 40 -2.75 6.52 5.53
C VAL A 40 -3.26 7.93 5.80
N TYR A 41 -4.56 8.12 5.64
CA TYR A 41 -5.25 9.39 5.87
C TYR A 41 -6.13 9.30 7.11
N SER A 42 -5.97 10.24 8.04
CA SER A 42 -6.88 10.39 9.18
C SER A 42 -8.14 11.14 8.77
N GLN A 43 -9.33 10.69 9.17
CA GLN A 43 -10.54 11.49 8.94
C GLN A 43 -10.65 12.73 9.84
N LYS A 44 -9.91 12.79 10.95
CA LYS A 44 -9.99 13.90 11.93
C LYS A 44 -8.98 15.02 11.66
N GLY A 45 -8.14 14.90 10.64
CA GLY A 45 -7.18 15.93 10.27
C GLY A 45 -6.70 15.71 8.84
N THR A 46 -6.20 16.76 8.20
CA THR A 46 -5.61 16.71 6.84
C THR A 46 -4.27 15.96 6.77
N THR A 47 -3.92 15.22 7.83
CA THR A 47 -2.64 14.54 7.95
C THR A 47 -2.62 13.26 7.14
N THR A 48 -1.65 13.20 6.24
CA THR A 48 -1.29 12.02 5.45
C THR A 48 -0.01 11.45 6.03
N HIS A 49 0.01 10.14 6.29
CA HIS A 49 1.19 9.41 6.75
C HIS A 49 1.61 8.40 5.69
N THR A 50 2.88 8.40 5.34
CA THR A 50 3.48 7.30 4.58
C THR A 50 4.10 6.33 5.57
N ILE A 51 3.70 5.06 5.52
CA ILE A 51 4.14 4.01 6.45
C ILE A 51 4.75 2.89 5.63
N ASP A 52 6.05 2.64 5.80
CA ASP A 52 6.70 1.42 5.31
C ASP A 52 6.75 0.39 6.46
N LEU A 53 6.08 -0.76 6.29
CA LEU A 53 6.08 -1.81 7.30
C LEU A 53 7.36 -2.67 7.33
N ASN A 54 8.28 -2.49 6.36
CA ASN A 54 9.59 -3.11 6.37
C ASN A 54 10.68 -2.21 6.98
N GLU A 55 10.39 -0.93 7.21
CA GLU A 55 11.29 -0.07 7.96
C GLU A 55 11.24 -0.44 9.46
N ILE A 56 12.41 -0.72 10.03
CA ILE A 56 12.57 -0.91 11.49
C ILE A 56 12.59 0.48 12.14
N THR A 57 11.48 1.20 12.08
CA THR A 57 11.33 2.47 12.79
C THR A 57 10.14 2.35 13.74
N PRO A 58 10.31 2.57 15.06
CA PRO A 58 9.20 2.47 16.01
C PRO A 58 8.13 3.51 15.67
N ILE A 59 6.89 3.05 15.47
CA ILE A 59 5.68 3.88 15.33
C ILE A 59 5.30 4.46 16.69
#